data_AF-A0A174Z911-F1
#
_entry.id   AF-A0A174Z911-F1
#
_cell.length_a   1.000
_cell.length_b   1.000
_cell.length_c   1.000
_cell.angle_alpha   90.00
_cell.angle_beta   90.00
_cell.angle_gamma   90.00
#
_symmetry.space_group_name_H-M   'P 1'
#
loop_
_entity.id
_entity.type
_entity.pdbx_description
1 polymer ?
#
loop_
_entity_poly.entity_id
_entity_poly.type
_entity_poly.pdbx_seq_one_letter_code
_entity_poly.pdbx_strand_id
1 'polypeptide(L)'
;MSNNMDLGYDMFCYQCEQTAGGKGCTKLGVCGKTPEIANLQDLLIYQLKGISFYARHILDSGLNVDKSVVSFIENCLFTTLTNVNFNVDDHVHLLKQSQDIKNNLKNIVGTTDYITPSAAYELPETKADMLRDAPMAGIMYDKTLDPDIRSLRQTILYGLKGISAYGHQARELSYYSDNVDNFYIIALEAITDNTLTVEELIRLTLKTGDMAIEIMKKLDEANTTIYGNPSPHSVNVHIKKGPFIICLCVIKK
;
A
#
# COMPACT_ATOMS: atom_id res chain seq x y z
N MET A 1 8.85 -16.48 25.94
CA MET A 1 7.90 -15.36 25.78
C MET A 1 6.67 -15.93 25.12
N SER A 2 5.51 -15.90 25.79
CA SER A 2 4.32 -16.61 25.33
C SER A 2 3.79 -15.98 24.04
N ASN A 3 3.91 -16.73 22.95
CA ASN A 3 3.27 -16.42 21.70
C ASN A 3 1.75 -16.54 21.90
N ASN A 4 1.05 -15.41 21.83
CA ASN A 4 -0.42 -15.31 21.84
C ASN A 4 -1.01 -15.85 20.52
N MET A 5 -0.83 -17.16 20.28
CA MET A 5 -0.93 -17.82 18.96
C MET A 5 -2.28 -18.50 18.67
N ASP A 6 -3.34 -18.17 19.40
CA ASP A 6 -4.62 -18.91 19.35
C ASP A 6 -5.88 -18.04 19.12
N LEU A 7 -5.70 -16.81 18.66
CA LEU A 7 -6.78 -15.83 18.72
C LEU A 7 -7.45 -15.68 17.35
N GLY A 8 -8.70 -16.13 17.25
CA GLY A 8 -9.64 -15.74 16.20
C GLY A 8 -9.87 -14.23 16.27
N TYR A 9 -8.91 -13.48 15.74
CA TYR A 9 -8.96 -12.03 15.71
C TYR A 9 -9.94 -11.57 14.64
N ASP A 10 -10.75 -10.56 14.95
CA ASP A 10 -11.64 -9.94 13.97
C ASP A 10 -10.84 -9.16 12.91
N MET A 11 -9.62 -8.71 13.27
CA MET A 11 -8.65 -8.04 12.41
C MET A 11 -7.21 -8.22 12.93
N PHE A 12 -6.19 -7.87 12.16
CA PHE A 12 -4.85 -7.66 12.70
C PHE A 12 -4.14 -6.51 11.97
N CYS A 13 -3.81 -5.45 12.69
CA CYS A 13 -3.09 -4.30 12.11
C CYS A 13 -2.06 -3.73 13.09
N TYR A 14 -0.82 -3.55 12.63
CA TYR A 14 0.26 -2.98 13.43
C TYR A 14 1.09 -1.90 12.70
N GLN A 15 0.51 -1.28 11.66
CA GLN A 15 1.25 -0.38 10.77
C GLN A 15 1.57 1.00 11.38
N CYS A 16 0.93 1.38 12.51
CA CYS A 16 1.14 2.69 13.13
C CYS A 16 1.73 2.56 14.53
N GLU A 17 2.43 3.62 14.95
CA GLU A 17 3.07 3.72 16.26
C GLU A 17 2.09 3.50 17.42
N GLN A 18 0.85 3.97 17.28
CA GLN A 18 -0.21 3.84 18.30
C GLN A 18 -0.89 2.46 18.33
N THR A 19 -0.33 1.44 17.68
CA THR A 19 -0.92 0.09 17.68
C THR A 19 -1.10 -0.44 19.11
N ALA A 20 -2.20 -1.16 19.35
CA ALA A 20 -2.58 -1.59 20.69
C ALA A 20 -1.45 -2.37 21.39
N GLY A 21 -1.02 -1.84 22.54
CA GLY A 21 0.05 -2.43 23.36
C GLY A 21 1.40 -2.54 22.67
N GLY A 22 1.65 -1.78 21.60
CA GLY A 22 2.86 -1.90 20.78
C GLY A 22 2.97 -3.25 20.05
N LYS A 23 1.86 -3.99 19.89
CA LYS A 23 1.84 -5.34 19.30
C LYS A 23 0.96 -5.45 18.06
N GLY A 24 -0.29 -5.00 18.16
CA GLY A 24 -1.27 -5.20 17.09
C GLY A 24 -2.69 -4.91 17.55
N CYS A 25 -3.43 -4.18 16.73
CA CYS A 25 -4.87 -3.97 16.91
C CYS A 25 -5.63 -5.21 16.39
N THR A 26 -6.42 -5.84 17.27
CA THR A 26 -7.04 -7.15 16.97
C THR A 26 -8.58 -7.19 17.03
N LYS A 27 -9.20 -6.15 17.58
CA LYS A 27 -10.67 -6.01 17.70
C LYS A 27 -11.17 -4.70 17.10
N LEU A 28 -10.41 -3.62 17.32
CA LEU A 28 -10.65 -2.30 16.78
C LEU A 28 -9.30 -1.59 16.70
N GLY A 29 -9.06 -0.83 15.63
CA GLY A 29 -7.89 0.04 15.53
C GLY A 29 -7.95 1.17 16.55
N VAL A 30 -6.83 1.49 17.20
CA VAL A 30 -6.72 2.69 18.05
C VAL A 30 -7.05 3.98 17.27
N CYS A 31 -6.80 3.97 15.95
CA CYS A 31 -7.19 5.03 15.03
C CYS A 31 -8.68 5.07 14.64
N GLY A 32 -9.51 4.16 15.17
CA GLY A 32 -10.93 4.05 14.82
C GLY A 32 -11.23 3.10 13.65
N LYS A 33 -10.22 2.45 13.06
CA LYS A 33 -10.41 1.48 11.96
C LYS A 33 -11.20 0.26 12.46
N THR A 34 -12.33 -0.04 11.83
CA THR A 34 -13.14 -1.22 12.13
C THR A 34 -12.51 -2.49 11.53
N PRO A 35 -12.85 -3.69 12.05
CA PRO A 35 -12.45 -4.94 11.45
C PRO A 35 -12.85 -5.08 9.99
N GLU A 36 -14.05 -4.63 9.63
CA GLU A 36 -14.53 -4.61 8.24
C GLU A 36 -13.58 -3.83 7.32
N ILE A 37 -13.21 -2.61 7.69
CA ILE A 37 -12.29 -1.79 6.90
C ILE A 37 -10.89 -2.42 6.86
N ALA A 38 -10.40 -2.93 7.99
CA ALA A 38 -9.07 -3.55 8.04
C ALA A 38 -8.98 -4.76 7.10
N ASN A 39 -10.00 -5.62 7.12
CA ASN A 39 -10.06 -6.82 6.30
C ASN A 39 -10.20 -6.47 4.80
N LEU A 40 -10.99 -5.46 4.44
CA LEU A 40 -11.07 -4.98 3.05
C LEU A 40 -9.75 -4.35 2.58
N GLN A 41 -9.03 -3.65 3.45
CA GLN A 41 -7.70 -3.11 3.12
C GLN A 41 -6.67 -4.22 2.93
N ASP A 42 -6.68 -5.26 3.76
CA ASP A 42 -5.80 -6.42 3.60
C ASP A 42 -6.08 -7.13 2.28
N LEU A 43 -7.36 -7.36 1.96
CA LEU A 43 -7.77 -7.96 0.69
C LEU A 43 -7.39 -7.10 -0.52
N LEU A 44 -7.47 -5.77 -0.40
CA LEU A 44 -7.04 -4.87 -1.47
C LEU A 44 -5.54 -4.99 -1.73
N ILE A 45 -4.71 -5.02 -0.68
CA ILE A 45 -3.27 -5.28 -0.82
C ILE A 45 -3.01 -6.66 -1.43
N TYR A 46 -3.81 -7.67 -1.10
CA TYR A 46 -3.72 -8.99 -1.72
C TYR A 46 -4.01 -8.97 -3.22
N GLN A 47 -5.02 -8.19 -3.66
CA GLN A 47 -5.27 -7.95 -5.07
C GLN A 47 -4.12 -7.22 -5.75
N LEU A 48 -3.53 -6.19 -5.11
CA LEU A 48 -2.37 -5.48 -5.66
C LEU A 48 -1.18 -6.43 -5.88
N LYS A 49 -0.93 -7.37 -4.97
CA LYS A 49 0.10 -8.41 -5.17
C LYS A 49 -0.18 -9.28 -6.40
N GLY A 50 -1.45 -9.62 -6.65
CA GLY A 50 -1.88 -10.33 -7.85
C GLY A 50 -1.73 -9.51 -9.13
N ILE A 51 -2.05 -8.22 -9.09
CA ILE A 51 -1.78 -7.27 -10.20
C ILE A 51 -0.29 -7.21 -10.48
N SER A 52 0.54 -7.06 -9.43
CA SER A 52 1.98 -6.95 -9.53
C SER A 52 2.63 -8.20 -10.13
N PHE A 53 2.08 -9.38 -9.89
CA PHE A 53 2.52 -10.61 -10.55
C PHE A 53 2.44 -10.51 -12.08
N TYR A 54 1.27 -10.18 -12.64
CA TYR A 54 1.12 -10.03 -14.10
C TYR A 54 1.91 -8.83 -14.64
N ALA A 55 1.90 -7.71 -13.90
CA ALA A 55 2.66 -6.52 -14.25
C ALA A 55 4.19 -6.80 -14.29
N ARG A 56 4.70 -7.70 -13.44
CA ARG A 56 6.12 -8.10 -13.42
C ARG A 56 6.54 -8.76 -14.73
N HIS A 57 5.70 -9.61 -15.32
CA HIS A 57 5.97 -10.23 -16.61
C HIS A 57 6.11 -9.20 -17.75
N ILE A 58 5.34 -8.12 -17.71
CA ILE A 58 5.48 -7.01 -18.66
C ILE A 58 6.82 -6.30 -18.46
N LEU A 59 7.19 -6.00 -17.21
CA LEU A 59 8.50 -5.40 -16.89
C LEU A 59 9.67 -6.27 -17.35
N ASP A 60 9.58 -7.59 -17.16
CA ASP A 60 10.63 -8.53 -17.57
C ASP A 60 10.77 -8.66 -19.10
N SER A 61 9.74 -8.30 -19.86
CA SER A 61 9.82 -8.16 -21.32
C SER A 61 10.53 -6.87 -21.78
N GLY A 62 10.95 -6.02 -20.84
CA GLY A 62 11.59 -4.73 -21.12
C GLY A 62 10.62 -3.59 -21.42
N LEU A 63 9.31 -3.81 -21.21
CA LEU A 63 8.26 -2.81 -21.39
C LEU A 63 7.83 -2.23 -20.06
N ASN A 64 7.45 -0.95 -20.04
CA ASN A 64 6.82 -0.36 -18.87
C ASN A 64 5.32 -0.72 -18.84
N VAL A 65 4.80 -0.88 -17.63
CA VAL A 65 3.37 -1.06 -17.39
C VAL A 65 2.64 0.26 -17.60
N ASP A 66 1.40 0.18 -18.08
CA ASP A 66 0.56 1.36 -18.30
C ASP A 66 0.45 2.23 -17.04
N LYS A 67 0.56 3.55 -17.21
CA LYS A 67 0.56 4.50 -16.09
C LYS A 67 -0.73 4.50 -15.28
N SER A 68 -1.85 4.15 -15.89
CA SER A 68 -3.13 4.00 -15.17
C SER A 68 -3.08 2.87 -14.15
N VAL A 69 -2.41 1.75 -14.47
CA VAL A 69 -2.22 0.62 -13.54
C VAL A 69 -1.31 1.02 -12.40
N VAL A 70 -0.20 1.70 -12.70
CA VAL A 70 0.74 2.16 -11.68
C VAL A 70 0.07 3.18 -10.75
N SER A 71 -0.63 4.17 -11.31
CA SER A 71 -1.36 5.17 -10.52
C SER A 71 -2.44 4.51 -9.66
N PHE A 72 -3.10 3.46 -10.16
CA PHE A 72 -4.05 2.68 -9.36
C PHE A 72 -3.38 1.97 -8.17
N ILE A 73 -2.24 1.30 -8.39
CA ILE A 73 -1.46 0.66 -7.31
C ILE A 73 -1.04 1.69 -6.26
N GLU A 74 -0.48 2.82 -6.70
CA GLU A 74 -0.07 3.93 -5.84
C GLU A 74 -1.24 4.47 -5.01
N ASN A 75 -2.38 4.74 -5.64
CA ASN A 75 -3.58 5.24 -4.95
C ASN A 75 -4.12 4.23 -3.93
N CYS A 76 -4.12 2.94 -4.24
CA CYS A 76 -4.56 1.90 -3.31
C CYS A 76 -3.61 1.78 -2.11
N LEU A 77 -2.30 1.81 -2.34
CA LEU A 77 -1.30 1.83 -1.26
C LEU A 77 -1.53 3.03 -0.34
N PHE A 78 -1.72 4.22 -0.90
CA PHE A 78 -1.96 5.43 -0.13
C PHE A 78 -3.30 5.38 0.63
N THR A 79 -4.37 4.91 0.00
CA THR A 79 -5.71 4.76 0.60
C THR A 79 -5.70 3.88 1.86
N THR A 80 -4.82 2.87 1.90
CA THR A 80 -4.68 1.96 3.05
C THR A 80 -3.73 2.46 4.15
N LEU A 81 -3.17 3.67 4.00
CA LEU A 81 -2.35 4.33 5.02
C LEU A 81 -3.23 4.80 6.19
N THR A 82 -2.62 4.93 7.37
CA THR A 82 -3.35 5.26 8.60
C THR A 82 -4.04 6.62 8.51
N ASN A 83 -5.33 6.67 8.88
CA ASN A 83 -6.17 7.87 8.84
C ASN A 83 -6.44 8.46 7.45
N VAL A 84 -6.31 7.67 6.38
CA VAL A 84 -6.62 8.14 5.02
C VAL A 84 -8.07 7.88 4.63
N ASN A 85 -8.52 6.62 4.60
CA ASN A 85 -9.89 6.29 4.19
C ASN A 85 -10.55 5.29 5.16
N PHE A 86 -11.77 5.63 5.62
CA PHE A 86 -12.62 4.79 6.48
C PHE A 86 -13.99 4.47 5.85
N ASN A 87 -14.20 4.77 4.57
CA ASN A 87 -15.43 4.49 3.85
C ASN A 87 -15.39 3.08 3.26
N VAL A 88 -16.28 2.20 3.72
CA VAL A 88 -16.38 0.81 3.27
C VAL A 88 -16.65 0.70 1.78
N ASP A 89 -17.53 1.53 1.23
CA ASP A 89 -17.96 1.44 -0.16
C ASP A 89 -16.82 1.78 -1.13
N ASP A 90 -15.96 2.74 -0.76
CA ASP A 90 -14.76 3.08 -1.52
C ASP A 90 -13.83 1.87 -1.64
N HIS A 91 -13.64 1.10 -0.55
CA HIS A 91 -12.77 -0.08 -0.57
C HIS A 91 -13.37 -1.20 -1.43
N VAL A 92 -14.69 -1.40 -1.38
CA VAL A 92 -15.38 -2.37 -2.27
C VAL A 92 -15.24 -1.95 -3.74
N HIS A 93 -15.36 -0.65 -4.03
CA HIS A 93 -15.18 -0.13 -5.39
C HIS A 93 -13.76 -0.36 -5.90
N LEU A 94 -12.74 -0.01 -5.10
CA LEU A 94 -11.33 -0.25 -5.42
C LEU A 94 -11.03 -1.74 -5.61
N LEU A 95 -11.61 -2.62 -4.79
CA LEU A 95 -11.46 -4.07 -4.97
C LEU A 95 -12.01 -4.52 -6.33
N LYS A 96 -13.20 -4.06 -6.73
CA LYS A 96 -13.77 -4.40 -8.05
C LYS A 96 -12.90 -3.89 -9.19
N GLN A 97 -12.46 -2.63 -9.13
CA GLN A 97 -11.51 -2.08 -10.11
C GLN A 97 -10.19 -2.86 -10.18
N SER A 98 -9.67 -3.32 -9.03
CA SER A 98 -8.46 -4.13 -8.97
C SER A 98 -8.62 -5.46 -9.70
N GLN A 99 -9.81 -6.07 -9.62
CA GLN A 99 -10.12 -7.31 -10.32
C GLN A 99 -10.17 -7.11 -11.84
N ASP A 100 -10.79 -6.02 -12.30
CA ASP A 100 -10.84 -5.67 -13.72
C ASP A 100 -9.44 -5.44 -14.30
N ILE A 101 -8.61 -4.67 -13.59
CA ILE A 101 -7.21 -4.42 -13.97
C ILE A 101 -6.42 -5.74 -14.02
N LYS A 102 -6.58 -6.60 -13.01
CA LYS A 102 -5.88 -7.89 -12.95
C LYS A 102 -6.27 -8.79 -14.13
N ASN A 103 -7.56 -8.84 -14.47
CA ASN A 103 -8.06 -9.60 -15.62
C ASN A 103 -7.51 -9.07 -16.95
N ASN A 104 -7.44 -7.74 -17.11
CA ASN A 104 -6.86 -7.13 -18.30
C ASN A 104 -5.37 -7.48 -18.45
N LEU A 105 -4.59 -7.36 -17.37
CA LEU A 105 -3.16 -7.73 -17.38
C LEU A 105 -2.95 -9.22 -17.63
N LYS A 106 -3.76 -10.08 -17.02
CA LYS A 106 -3.76 -11.53 -17.27
C LYS A 106 -4.00 -11.86 -18.75
N ASN A 107 -4.92 -11.17 -19.41
CA ASN A 107 -5.17 -11.33 -20.85
C ASN A 107 -4.00 -10.85 -21.72
N ILE A 108 -3.31 -9.77 -21.32
CA ILE A 108 -2.13 -9.25 -22.03
C ILE A 108 -0.95 -10.21 -21.90
N VAL A 109 -0.69 -10.72 -20.69
CA VAL A 109 0.43 -11.62 -20.40
C VAL A 109 0.18 -13.02 -20.98
N GLY A 110 -1.06 -13.50 -20.94
CA GLY A 110 -1.42 -14.83 -21.39
C GLY A 110 -0.98 -15.93 -20.42
N THR A 111 -0.51 -17.05 -20.95
CA THR A 111 -0.11 -18.22 -20.16
C THR A 111 1.23 -18.00 -19.45
N THR A 112 1.26 -18.31 -18.15
CA THR A 112 2.48 -18.27 -17.32
C THR A 112 2.84 -19.68 -16.86
N ASP A 113 4.12 -19.95 -16.61
CA ASP A 113 4.62 -21.27 -16.15
C ASP A 113 4.17 -21.62 -14.73
N TYR A 114 3.87 -20.59 -13.94
CA TYR A 114 3.34 -20.71 -12.58
C TYR A 114 2.36 -19.57 -12.32
N ILE A 115 1.57 -19.69 -11.25
CA ILE A 115 0.66 -18.65 -10.80
C ILE A 115 0.70 -18.57 -9.28
N THR A 116 0.87 -17.36 -8.74
CA THR A 116 0.85 -17.15 -7.29
C THR A 116 -0.60 -17.20 -6.76
N PRO A 117 -0.81 -17.54 -5.47
CA PRO A 117 -2.16 -17.52 -4.88
C PRO A 117 -2.90 -16.19 -5.07
N SER A 118 -2.21 -15.06 -4.93
CA SER A 118 -2.81 -13.73 -5.15
C SER A 118 -3.15 -13.45 -6.61
N ALA A 119 -2.36 -13.96 -7.55
CA ALA A 119 -2.66 -13.85 -8.98
C ALA A 119 -3.82 -14.76 -9.44
N ALA A 120 -3.97 -15.91 -8.79
CA ALA A 120 -5.04 -16.89 -9.05
C ALA A 120 -6.37 -16.58 -8.34
N TYR A 121 -6.33 -15.81 -7.24
CA TYR A 121 -7.52 -15.40 -6.51
C TYR A 121 -8.50 -14.66 -7.43
N GLU A 122 -9.80 -14.93 -7.34
CA GLU A 122 -10.82 -14.20 -8.08
C GLU A 122 -11.76 -13.55 -7.06
N LEU A 123 -11.89 -12.23 -7.14
CA LEU A 123 -12.69 -11.47 -6.18
C LEU A 123 -14.18 -11.83 -6.33
N PRO A 124 -14.89 -12.15 -5.22
CA PRO A 124 -16.32 -12.41 -5.28
C PRO A 124 -17.13 -11.11 -5.47
N GLU A 125 -18.34 -11.23 -5.99
CA GLU A 125 -19.19 -10.08 -6.35
C GLU A 125 -19.70 -9.27 -5.14
N THR A 126 -19.97 -9.95 -4.02
CA THR A 126 -20.61 -9.36 -2.86
C THR A 126 -19.60 -9.01 -1.77
N LYS A 127 -19.83 -7.88 -1.09
CA LYS A 127 -19.02 -7.47 0.08
C LYS A 127 -18.96 -8.56 1.16
N ALA A 128 -20.07 -9.26 1.39
CA ALA A 128 -20.15 -10.30 2.41
C ALA A 128 -19.21 -11.48 2.11
N ASP A 129 -19.09 -11.85 0.84
CA ASP A 129 -18.15 -12.88 0.40
C ASP A 129 -16.71 -12.35 0.40
N MET A 130 -16.47 -11.10 0.00
CA MET A 130 -15.14 -10.47 0.12
C MET A 130 -14.63 -10.48 1.56
N LEU A 131 -15.50 -10.16 2.53
CA LEU A 131 -15.16 -10.21 3.95
C LEU A 131 -14.95 -11.63 4.48
N ARG A 132 -15.58 -12.63 3.86
CA ARG A 132 -15.34 -14.05 4.18
C ARG A 132 -13.96 -14.50 3.71
N ASP A 133 -13.51 -13.98 2.57
CA ASP A 133 -12.20 -14.28 1.98
C ASP A 133 -11.06 -13.51 2.64
N ALA A 134 -11.31 -12.26 3.05
CA ALA A 134 -10.31 -11.34 3.59
C ALA A 134 -9.33 -11.91 4.64
N PRO A 135 -9.71 -12.83 5.56
CA PRO A 135 -8.76 -13.46 6.46
C PRO A 135 -7.55 -14.11 5.77
N MET A 136 -7.67 -14.58 4.53
CA MET A 136 -6.55 -15.15 3.75
C MET A 136 -5.48 -14.12 3.39
N ALA A 137 -5.86 -12.84 3.32
CA ALA A 137 -4.99 -11.72 3.02
C ALA A 137 -4.28 -11.15 4.26
N GLY A 138 -4.73 -11.54 5.46
CA GLY A 138 -4.26 -10.98 6.72
C GLY A 138 -2.79 -11.28 7.02
N ILE A 139 -2.14 -10.36 7.74
CA ILE A 139 -0.70 -10.43 8.09
C ILE A 139 -0.34 -11.71 8.85
N MET A 140 -1.25 -12.21 9.67
CA MET A 140 -1.06 -13.39 10.55
C MET A 140 -1.69 -14.66 9.98
N TYR A 141 -2.13 -14.67 8.71
CA TYR A 141 -2.79 -15.81 8.08
C TYR A 141 -1.89 -17.06 8.05
N ASP A 142 -0.69 -16.92 7.49
CA ASP A 142 0.31 -17.98 7.52
C ASP A 142 1.01 -18.00 8.89
N LYS A 143 0.58 -18.94 9.73
CA LYS A 143 1.13 -19.16 11.08
C LYS A 143 2.53 -19.77 11.06
N THR A 144 2.91 -20.42 9.96
CA THR A 144 4.21 -21.08 9.80
C THR A 144 5.29 -20.14 9.28
N LEU A 145 4.89 -18.99 8.72
CA LEU A 145 5.82 -17.98 8.24
C LEU A 145 6.74 -17.49 9.36
N ASP A 146 8.03 -17.52 9.06
CA ASP A 146 9.10 -17.01 9.91
C ASP A 146 8.82 -15.55 10.33
N PRO A 147 8.91 -15.23 11.64
CA PRO A 147 8.65 -13.88 12.13
C PRO A 147 9.53 -12.77 11.52
N ASP A 148 10.80 -13.06 11.20
CA ASP A 148 11.73 -12.10 10.60
C ASP A 148 11.37 -11.85 9.13
N ILE A 149 11.02 -12.91 8.39
CA ILE A 149 10.49 -12.78 7.03
C ILE A 149 9.18 -11.97 7.04
N ARG A 150 8.26 -12.25 7.97
CA ARG A 150 7.02 -11.49 8.14
C ARG A 150 7.32 -10.01 8.43
N SER A 151 8.25 -9.75 9.34
CA SER A 151 8.67 -8.39 9.72
C SER A 151 9.22 -7.61 8.53
N LEU A 152 10.12 -8.21 7.74
CA LEU A 152 10.71 -7.55 6.57
C LEU A 152 9.67 -7.28 5.48
N ARG A 153 8.81 -8.25 5.17
CA ARG A 153 7.71 -8.07 4.18
C ARG A 153 6.79 -6.91 4.56
N GLN A 154 6.44 -6.79 5.84
CA GLN A 154 5.58 -5.69 6.31
C GLN A 154 6.34 -4.36 6.36
N THR A 155 7.63 -4.37 6.71
CA THR A 155 8.48 -3.17 6.64
C THR A 155 8.55 -2.61 5.21
N ILE A 156 8.78 -3.47 4.23
CA ILE A 156 8.78 -3.11 2.80
C ILE A 156 7.41 -2.55 2.41
N LEU A 157 6.32 -3.28 2.71
CA LEU A 157 4.96 -2.85 2.37
C LEU A 157 4.63 -1.47 2.96
N TYR A 158 4.98 -1.21 4.22
CA TYR A 158 4.73 0.09 4.86
C TYR A 158 5.60 1.19 4.27
N GLY A 159 6.85 0.87 3.89
CA GLY A 159 7.69 1.75 3.09
C GLY A 159 7.02 2.13 1.77
N LEU A 160 6.49 1.16 1.02
CA LEU A 160 5.77 1.41 -0.23
C LEU A 160 4.54 2.31 -0.03
N LYS A 161 3.78 2.14 1.06
CA LYS A 161 2.66 3.03 1.38
C LYS A 161 3.14 4.47 1.61
N GLY A 162 4.25 4.66 2.31
CA GLY A 162 4.87 5.99 2.49
C GLY A 162 5.32 6.61 1.16
N ILE A 163 6.02 5.83 0.34
CA ILE A 163 6.46 6.23 -1.01
C ILE A 163 5.25 6.65 -1.86
N SER A 164 4.14 5.89 -1.79
CA SER A 164 2.92 6.18 -2.53
C SER A 164 2.24 7.48 -2.14
N ALA A 165 2.33 7.90 -0.88
CA ALA A 165 1.80 9.19 -0.46
C ALA A 165 2.56 10.36 -1.11
N TYR A 166 3.89 10.27 -1.19
CA TYR A 166 4.70 11.27 -1.89
C TYR A 166 4.52 11.19 -3.41
N GLY A 167 4.46 9.98 -3.95
CA GLY A 167 4.26 9.73 -5.38
C GLY A 167 2.92 10.27 -5.88
N HIS A 168 1.85 10.04 -5.12
CA HIS A 168 0.53 10.57 -5.42
C HIS A 168 0.56 12.10 -5.52
N GLN A 169 1.14 12.80 -4.54
CA GLN A 169 1.25 14.26 -4.56
C GLN A 169 2.09 14.77 -5.76
N ALA A 170 3.19 14.10 -6.08
CA ALA A 170 4.00 14.48 -7.24
C ALA A 170 3.21 14.29 -8.54
N ARG A 171 2.45 13.19 -8.64
CA ARG A 171 1.66 12.84 -9.83
C ARG A 171 0.50 13.79 -10.07
N GLU A 172 -0.14 14.31 -9.02
CA GLU A 172 -1.14 15.39 -9.13
C GLU A 172 -0.55 16.66 -9.77
N LEU A 173 0.76 16.85 -9.65
CA LEU A 173 1.50 17.94 -10.30
C LEU A 173 2.10 17.55 -11.65
N SER A 174 1.76 16.36 -12.17
CA SER A 174 2.32 15.75 -13.39
C SER A 174 3.80 15.36 -13.32
N TYR A 175 4.34 15.14 -12.11
CA TYR A 175 5.70 14.63 -11.89
C TYR A 175 5.66 13.17 -11.41
N TYR A 176 6.52 12.32 -11.96
CA TYR A 176 6.65 10.92 -11.55
C TYR A 176 8.07 10.41 -11.82
N SER A 177 8.38 9.20 -11.31
CA SER A 177 9.59 8.47 -11.65
C SER A 177 9.24 7.05 -12.13
N ASP A 178 9.71 6.69 -13.31
CA ASP A 178 9.56 5.34 -13.85
C ASP A 178 10.24 4.28 -12.96
N ASN A 179 11.32 4.63 -12.26
CA ASN A 179 11.98 3.70 -11.33
C ASN A 179 11.07 3.41 -10.13
N VAL A 180 10.44 4.43 -9.56
CA VAL A 180 9.52 4.29 -8.42
C VAL A 180 8.26 3.53 -8.87
N ASP A 181 7.72 3.89 -10.04
CA ASP A 181 6.58 3.24 -10.67
C ASP A 181 6.82 1.72 -10.84
N ASN A 182 7.98 1.35 -11.41
CA ASN A 182 8.36 -0.04 -11.60
C ASN A 182 8.66 -0.74 -10.26
N PHE A 183 9.18 -0.01 -9.27
CA PHE A 183 9.50 -0.57 -7.97
C PHE A 183 8.26 -0.99 -7.17
N TYR A 184 7.12 -0.30 -7.29
CA TYR A 184 5.88 -0.76 -6.66
C TYR A 184 5.53 -2.19 -7.08
N ILE A 185 5.65 -2.48 -8.37
CA ILE A 185 5.36 -3.79 -8.94
C ILE A 185 6.36 -4.83 -8.44
N ILE A 186 7.66 -4.53 -8.56
CA ILE A 186 8.75 -5.43 -8.15
C ILE A 186 8.63 -5.77 -6.66
N ALA A 187 8.45 -4.78 -5.80
CA ALA A 187 8.42 -4.99 -4.36
C ALA A 187 7.15 -5.72 -3.90
N LEU A 188 5.98 -5.41 -4.47
CA LEU A 188 4.73 -6.10 -4.14
C LEU A 188 4.74 -7.57 -4.57
N GLU A 189 5.35 -7.89 -5.71
CA GLU A 189 5.53 -9.26 -6.16
C GLU A 189 6.54 -10.00 -5.26
N ALA A 190 7.70 -9.40 -5.00
CA ALA A 190 8.76 -10.00 -4.17
C ALA A 190 8.31 -10.33 -2.74
N ILE A 191 7.45 -9.51 -2.11
CA ILE A 191 6.93 -9.83 -0.76
C ILE A 191 5.94 -11.00 -0.73
N THR A 192 5.65 -11.63 -1.87
CA THR A 192 4.91 -12.90 -1.96
C THR A 192 5.79 -14.11 -2.22
N ASP A 193 7.05 -13.90 -2.63
CA ASP A 193 7.97 -14.98 -2.96
C ASP A 193 8.57 -15.60 -1.68
N ASN A 194 8.22 -16.86 -1.43
CA ASN A 194 8.68 -17.63 -0.26
C ASN A 194 10.10 -18.21 -0.44
N THR A 195 10.72 -18.02 -1.60
CA THR A 195 12.10 -18.46 -1.85
C THR A 195 13.14 -17.41 -1.42
N LEU A 196 12.73 -16.15 -1.26
CA LEU A 196 13.62 -15.07 -0.83
C LEU A 196 14.12 -15.27 0.60
N THR A 197 15.44 -15.15 0.74
CA THR A 197 16.14 -15.21 2.02
C THR A 197 15.96 -13.91 2.82
N VAL A 198 16.25 -13.98 4.12
CA VAL A 198 16.31 -12.81 5.00
C VAL A 198 17.25 -11.73 4.44
N GLU A 199 18.42 -12.12 3.91
CA GLU A 199 19.40 -11.17 3.35
C GLU A 199 18.85 -10.45 2.11
N GLU A 200 18.17 -11.17 1.22
CA GLU A 200 17.55 -10.58 0.04
C GLU A 200 16.42 -9.62 0.40
N LEU A 201 15.61 -9.94 1.40
CA LEU A 201 14.56 -9.04 1.92
C LEU A 201 15.15 -7.82 2.64
N ILE A 202 16.30 -7.93 3.31
CA ILE A 202 17.03 -6.78 3.85
C ILE A 202 17.49 -5.87 2.71
N ARG A 203 18.07 -6.43 1.63
CA ARG A 203 18.47 -5.64 0.45
C ARG A 203 17.27 -4.95 -0.20
N LEU A 204 16.13 -5.63 -0.30
CA LEU A 204 14.89 -5.04 -0.81
C LEU A 204 14.36 -3.93 0.10
N THR A 205 14.52 -4.07 1.42
CA THR A 205 14.20 -3.01 2.40
C THR A 205 15.08 -1.78 2.20
N LEU A 206 16.40 -1.95 2.01
CA LEU A 206 17.31 -0.84 1.68
C LEU A 206 16.95 -0.19 0.35
N LYS A 207 16.63 -0.99 -0.67
CA LYS A 207 16.17 -0.49 -1.97
C LYS A 207 14.86 0.31 -1.86
N THR A 208 13.98 -0.09 -0.95
CA THR A 208 12.77 0.69 -0.62
C THR A 208 13.15 2.09 -0.09
N GLY A 209 14.21 2.18 0.73
CA GLY A 209 14.77 3.46 1.17
C GLY A 209 15.30 4.33 0.01
N ASP A 210 16.00 3.74 -0.95
CA ASP A 210 16.47 4.46 -2.15
C ASP A 210 15.30 5.07 -2.94
N MET A 211 14.22 4.30 -3.11
CA MET A 211 13.02 4.75 -3.82
C MET A 211 12.25 5.82 -3.05
N ALA A 212 12.29 5.80 -1.71
CA ALA A 212 11.79 6.89 -0.89
C ALA A 212 12.55 8.19 -1.14
N ILE A 213 13.88 8.15 -1.20
CA ILE A 213 14.71 9.32 -1.52
C ILE A 213 14.39 9.83 -2.93
N GLU A 214 14.27 8.91 -3.89
CA GLU A 214 13.97 9.26 -5.28
C GLU A 214 12.62 9.98 -5.43
N ILE A 215 11.56 9.45 -4.82
CA ILE A 215 10.24 10.07 -4.92
C ILE A 215 10.16 11.39 -4.15
N MET A 216 10.83 11.50 -3.00
CA MET A 216 10.90 12.75 -2.23
C MET A 216 11.63 13.83 -3.03
N LYS A 217 12.73 13.49 -3.72
CA LYS A 217 13.41 14.42 -4.62
C LYS A 217 12.51 14.87 -5.76
N LYS A 218 11.73 13.96 -6.34
CA LYS A 218 10.79 14.28 -7.43
C LYS A 218 9.65 15.19 -6.95
N LEU A 219 9.13 14.95 -5.74
CA LEU A 219 8.12 15.80 -5.12
C LEU A 219 8.66 17.19 -4.74
N ASP A 220 9.89 17.27 -4.25
CA ASP A 220 10.59 18.54 -3.99
C ASP A 220 10.76 19.35 -5.28
N GLU A 221 11.23 18.71 -6.36
CA GLU A 221 11.32 19.30 -7.69
C GLU A 221 9.96 19.84 -8.17
N ALA A 222 8.90 19.03 -8.04
CA ALA A 222 7.55 19.43 -8.44
C ALA A 222 7.07 20.68 -7.69
N ASN A 223 7.18 20.67 -6.36
CA ASN A 223 6.72 21.77 -5.51
C ASN A 223 7.55 23.05 -5.72
N THR A 224 8.88 22.94 -5.76
CA THR A 224 9.78 24.10 -5.90
C THR A 224 9.70 24.72 -7.30
N THR A 225 9.42 23.92 -8.33
CA THR A 225 9.22 24.43 -9.69
C THR A 225 7.88 25.15 -9.83
N ILE A 226 6.81 24.60 -9.26
CA ILE A 226 5.45 25.15 -9.44
C ILE A 226 5.18 26.31 -8.47
N TYR A 227 5.57 26.17 -7.20
CA TYR A 227 5.24 27.13 -6.14
C TYR A 227 6.42 28.00 -5.70
N GLY A 228 7.61 27.74 -6.23
CA GLY A 228 8.84 28.41 -5.84
C GLY A 228 9.51 27.80 -4.61
N ASN A 229 10.76 28.19 -4.38
CA ASN A 229 11.53 27.70 -3.23
C ASN A 229 10.96 28.27 -1.91
N PRO A 230 10.78 27.43 -0.87
CA PRO A 230 10.43 27.91 0.46
C PRO A 230 11.43 28.96 0.96
N SER A 231 10.93 30.02 1.61
CA SER A 231 11.73 31.05 2.25
C SER A 231 11.15 31.41 3.62
N PRO A 232 11.98 31.91 4.57
CA PRO A 232 11.47 32.34 5.87
C PRO A 232 10.34 33.35 5.72
N HIS A 233 9.19 33.07 6.34
CA HIS A 233 7.99 33.91 6.22
C HIS A 233 7.21 33.94 7.54
N SER A 234 6.60 35.08 7.88
CA SER A 234 5.72 35.17 9.04
C SER A 234 4.31 34.70 8.69
N VAL A 235 3.81 33.72 9.43
CA VAL A 235 2.45 33.19 9.27
C VAL A 235 1.56 33.71 10.40
N ASN A 236 0.39 34.24 10.06
CA ASN A 236 -0.56 34.75 11.05
C ASN A 236 -1.29 33.60 11.75
N VAL A 237 -1.21 33.55 13.07
CA VAL A 237 -1.87 32.54 13.92
C VAL A 237 -3.13 33.07 14.65
N HIS A 238 -3.49 34.33 14.43
CA HIS A 238 -4.66 34.95 15.05
C HIS A 238 -5.93 34.77 14.20
N ILE A 239 -7.01 34.39 14.87
CA ILE A 239 -8.35 34.25 14.26
C ILE A 239 -8.86 35.64 13.87
N LYS A 240 -9.36 35.77 12.63
CA LYS A 240 -10.05 36.97 12.14
C LYS A 240 -11.55 36.74 12.09
N LYS A 241 -12.34 37.79 12.38
CA LYS A 241 -13.80 37.75 12.30
C LYS A 241 -14.26 37.59 10.84
N GLY A 242 -15.14 36.63 10.57
CA GLY A 242 -15.73 36.36 9.26
C GLY A 242 -15.82 34.86 8.96
N PRO A 243 -16.46 34.46 7.86
CA PRO A 243 -16.42 33.08 7.38
C PRO A 243 -14.99 32.71 6.94
N PHE A 244 -14.58 31.47 7.16
CA PHE A 244 -13.29 30.96 6.73
C PHE A 244 -13.37 29.46 6.42
N ILE A 245 -12.38 28.97 5.67
CA ILE A 245 -12.19 27.55 5.35
C ILE A 245 -10.84 27.13 5.96
N ILE A 246 -10.80 25.97 6.60
CA ILE A 246 -9.57 25.36 7.09
C ILE A 246 -9.12 24.30 6.08
N CYS A 247 -7.99 24.53 5.44
CA CYS A 247 -7.28 23.50 4.68
C CYS A 247 -6.29 22.81 5.63
N LEU A 248 -6.52 21.53 5.91
CA LEU A 248 -5.65 20.77 6.80
C LEU A 248 -4.48 20.17 6.00
N CYS A 249 -3.26 20.49 6.40
CA CYS A 249 -2.06 19.73 6.04
C CYS A 249 -1.50 19.16 7.35
N VAL A 250 -1.60 17.84 7.54
CA VAL A 250 -1.25 17.20 8.81
C VAL A 250 0.28 17.15 8.96
N ILE A 251 0.86 18.19 9.54
CA ILE A 251 2.21 18.16 10.08
C ILE A 251 2.06 17.93 11.58
N LYS A 252 2.17 16.67 12.02
CA LYS A 252 2.25 16.36 13.46
C LYS A 252 3.54 16.96 14.00
N LYS A 253 3.40 17.93 14.92
CA LYS A 253 4.49 18.42 15.76
C LYS A 253 4.94 17.35 16.74
#